data_AF-A0A644ZTD5-F1
#
_entry.id   AF-A0A644ZTD5-F1
#
_cell.length_a   1.000
_cell.length_b   1.000
_cell.length_c   1.000
_cell.angle_alpha   90.00
_cell.angle_beta   90.00
_cell.angle_gamma   90.00
#
_symmetry.space_group_name_H-M   'P 1'
#
loop_
_entity.id
_entity.type
_entity.pdbx_description
1 polymer ?
#
loop_
_entity_poly.entity_id
_entity_poly.type
_entity_poly.pdbx_seq_one_letter_code
_entity_poly.pdbx_strand_id
1 'polypeptide(L)' 'MWKEGSLKIHDSIFHYWMKQYDEGSQYGIEGGRISKLMLKRNGEVVCNYDRGWDIKPSDPDTQLALELLLHSENF' A
#
# COMPACT_ATOMS: atom_id res chain seq x y z
N MET A 1 7.32 2.85 -11.71
CA MET A 1 7.53 4.25 -11.26
C MET A 1 7.06 4.44 -9.82
N TRP A 2 7.51 5.49 -9.14
CA TRP A 2 6.96 5.89 -7.85
C TRP A 2 5.66 6.67 -8.03
N LYS A 3 4.67 6.41 -7.17
CA LYS A 3 3.41 7.13 -7.08
C LYS A 3 3.14 7.50 -5.62
N GLU A 4 2.51 8.62 -5.41
CA GLU A 4 2.04 9.06 -4.09
C GLU A 4 0.63 9.63 -4.19
N GLY A 5 -0.11 9.60 -3.09
CA GLY A 5 -1.46 10.12 -3.04
C GLY A 5 -2.10 9.94 -1.67
N SER A 6 -3.41 10.11 -1.63
CA SER A 6 -4.20 9.92 -0.41
C SER A 6 -5.50 9.18 -0.67
N LEU A 7 -5.95 8.44 0.33
CA LEU A 7 -7.24 7.73 0.37
C LEU A 7 -8.00 8.20 1.60
N LYS A 8 -9.31 8.44 1.44
CA LYS A 8 -10.20 8.64 2.57
C LYS A 8 -10.94 7.34 2.83
N ILE A 9 -10.73 6.76 4.01
CA ILE A 9 -11.45 5.56 4.49
C ILE A 9 -12.20 5.98 5.74
N HIS A 10 -13.52 5.95 5.71
CA HIS A 10 -14.37 6.48 6.79
C HIS A 10 -13.94 7.90 7.18
N ASP A 11 -13.57 8.10 8.45
CA ASP A 11 -13.08 9.38 9.00
C ASP A 11 -11.55 9.51 8.96
N SER A 12 -10.84 8.49 8.49
CA SER A 12 -9.37 8.45 8.39
C SER A 12 -8.88 8.91 7.01
N ILE A 13 -7.81 9.69 6.99
CA ILE A 13 -7.04 9.99 5.78
C ILE A 13 -5.72 9.22 5.83
N PHE A 14 -5.50 8.42 4.79
CA PHE A 14 -4.25 7.71 4.56
C PHE A 14 -3.45 8.42 3.48
N HIS A 15 -2.18 8.68 3.73
CA HIS A 15 -1.22 9.05 2.71
C HIS A 15 -0.42 7.82 2.30
N TYR A 16 -0.24 7.61 1.01
CA TYR A 16 0.49 6.46 0.50
C TYR A 16 1.63 6.85 -0.41
N TRP A 17 2.65 6.00 -0.41
CA TRP A 17 3.72 5.99 -1.38
C TRP A 17 3.89 4.56 -1.87
N MET A 18 3.94 4.36 -3.18
CA MET A 18 4.13 3.05 -3.77
C MET A 18 5.15 3.08 -4.90
N LYS A 19 5.95 2.02 -5.00
CA LYS A 19 6.80 1.76 -6.17
C LYS A 19 6.19 0.65 -6.99
N GLN A 20 5.65 1.02 -8.14
CA GLN A 20 5.02 0.10 -9.08
C GLN A 20 5.98 -0.27 -10.21
N TYR A 21 5.89 -1.48 -10.75
CA TYR A 21 6.51 -1.90 -12.00
C TYR A 21 5.49 -1.98 -13.13
N ASP A 22 5.97 -2.10 -14.36
CA ASP A 22 5.08 -2.16 -15.52
C ASP A 22 4.28 -3.48 -15.52
N GLU A 23 4.90 -4.57 -15.06
CA GLU A 23 4.31 -5.90 -14.91
C GLU A 23 4.51 -6.46 -13.49
N GLY A 24 3.83 -7.58 -13.19
CA GLY A 24 3.98 -8.30 -11.93
C GLY A 24 5.40 -8.81 -11.71
N SER A 25 5.83 -8.97 -10.46
CA SER A 25 7.20 -9.42 -10.16
C SER A 25 7.32 -10.24 -8.88
N GLN A 26 8.42 -10.97 -8.74
CA GLN A 26 8.77 -11.69 -7.50
C GLN A 26 8.89 -10.78 -6.25
N TYR A 27 9.05 -9.48 -6.47
CA TYR A 27 9.10 -8.47 -5.41
C TYR A 27 7.75 -7.81 -5.15
N GLY A 28 6.75 -8.16 -5.95
CA GLY A 28 5.41 -7.62 -5.88
C GLY A 28 4.63 -8.21 -4.72
N ILE A 29 3.75 -7.40 -4.13
CA ILE A 29 2.73 -7.91 -3.21
C ILE A 29 1.89 -8.93 -3.98
N GLU A 30 1.88 -10.17 -3.50
CA GLU A 30 1.19 -11.31 -4.13
C GLU A 30 1.61 -11.56 -5.59
N GLY A 31 2.86 -11.22 -5.94
CA GLY A 31 3.37 -11.35 -7.31
C GLY A 31 2.92 -10.23 -8.26
N GLY A 32 2.20 -9.22 -7.76
CA GLY A 32 1.71 -8.09 -8.54
C GLY A 32 2.77 -7.03 -8.84
N ARG A 33 2.30 -5.86 -9.27
CA ARG A 33 3.12 -4.76 -9.78
C ARG A 33 3.70 -3.88 -8.68
N ILE A 34 3.11 -3.85 -7.49
CA ILE A 34 3.53 -3.01 -6.38
C ILE A 34 4.68 -3.69 -5.62
N SER A 35 5.89 -3.19 -5.81
CA SER A 35 7.13 -3.72 -5.20
C SER A 35 7.48 -3.09 -3.84
N LYS A 36 6.92 -1.91 -3.55
CA LYS A 36 7.01 -1.22 -2.25
C LYS A 36 5.72 -0.47 -2.00
N LEU A 37 5.27 -0.43 -0.75
CA LEU A 37 4.10 0.33 -0.32
C LEU A 37 4.32 0.84 1.11
N MET A 38 4.02 2.12 1.34
CA MET A 38 3.92 2.70 2.68
C MET A 38 2.57 3.38 2.81
N LEU A 39 1.84 3.08 3.88
CA LEU A 39 0.64 3.81 4.30
C LEU A 39 0.92 4.54 5.60
N LYS A 40 0.62 5.84 5.62
CA LYS A 40 0.61 6.67 6.82
C LYS A 40 -0.78 7.16 7.16
N ARG A 41 -1.16 7.07 8.43
CA ARG A 41 -2.38 7.64 8.99
C ARG A 41 -2.00 8.40 10.26
N ASN A 42 -2.51 9.62 10.42
CA ASN A 42 -2.21 10.48 11.58
C ASN A 42 -0.69 10.67 11.85
N GLY A 43 0.12 10.71 10.79
CA GLY A 43 1.58 10.87 10.87
C GLY A 43 2.37 9.57 11.13
N GLU A 44 1.70 8.47 11.47
CA GLU A 44 2.33 7.18 11.79
C GLU A 44 2.29 6.22 10.60
N VAL A 45 3.34 5.41 10.44
CA VAL A 45 3.37 4.33 9.45
C VAL A 45 2.58 3.15 9.99
N VAL A 46 1.44 2.85 9.37
CA VAL A 46 0.50 1.81 9.81
C VAL A 46 0.54 0.56 8.94
N CYS A 47 1.16 0.64 7.76
CA CYS A 47 1.45 -0.49 6.89
C CYS A 47 2.68 -0.15 6.04
N ASN A 48 3.63 -1.08 5.95
CA ASN A 48 4.84 -0.93 5.15
C ASN A 48 5.26 -2.27 4.56
N TYR A 49 5.49 -2.25 3.26
CA TYR A 49 6.02 -3.35 2.48
C TYR A 49 7.23 -2.86 1.69
N ASP A 50 8.40 -3.45 1.93
CA ASP A 50 9.60 -3.27 1.11
C ASP A 50 10.09 -4.64 0.63
N ARG A 51 9.36 -5.21 -0.33
CA ARG A 51 9.62 -6.56 -0.89
C ARG A 51 9.52 -7.67 0.16
N GLY A 52 8.67 -7.42 1.13
CA GLY A 52 8.47 -8.16 2.36
C GLY A 52 7.68 -7.27 3.31
N TRP A 53 6.87 -7.87 4.18
CA TRP A 53 6.09 -7.09 5.15
C TRP A 53 7.01 -6.64 6.30
N ASP A 54 7.28 -5.34 6.38
CA ASP A 54 7.92 -4.75 7.56
C ASP A 54 6.87 -4.46 8.64
N ILE A 55 5.73 -3.91 8.22
CA ILE A 55 4.58 -3.62 9.07
C ILE A 55 3.34 -4.09 8.32
N LYS A 56 2.66 -5.11 8.87
CA LYS A 56 1.36 -5.55 8.34
C LYS A 56 0.26 -4.62 8.85
N PRO A 57 -0.83 -4.42 8.07
CA PRO A 57 -2.01 -3.74 8.56
C PRO A 57 -2.52 -4.44 9.83
N SER A 58 -2.78 -3.65 10.88
CA SER A 58 -3.21 -4.16 12.20
C SER A 58 -4.65 -3.81 12.56
N ASP A 59 -5.34 -3.06 11.71
CA ASP A 59 -6.73 -2.63 11.92
C ASP A 59 -7.54 -2.65 10.61
N PRO A 60 -8.88 -2.72 10.68
CA PRO A 60 -9.74 -2.87 9.51
C PRO A 60 -9.61 -1.73 8.48
N ASP A 61 -9.44 -0.48 8.93
CA ASP A 61 -9.33 0.66 8.01
C ASP A 61 -8.01 0.60 7.23
N THR A 62 -6.90 0.23 7.89
CA THR A 62 -5.60 0.07 7.23
C THR A 62 -5.63 -1.13 6.26
N GLN A 63 -6.31 -2.22 6.62
CA GLN A 63 -6.51 -3.37 5.74
C GLN A 63 -7.31 -2.97 4.49
N LEU A 64 -8.41 -2.24 4.66
CA LEU A 64 -9.23 -1.76 3.55
C LEU A 64 -8.46 -0.80 2.64
N ALA A 65 -7.65 0.11 3.21
CA ALA A 65 -6.79 1.01 2.43
C ALA A 65 -5.79 0.23 1.56
N LEU A 66 -5.18 -0.83 2.11
CA LEU A 66 -4.31 -1.73 1.36
C LEU A 66 -5.08 -2.41 0.22
N GLU A 67 -6.20 -3.05 0.52
CA GLU A 67 -7.00 -3.80 -0.47
C GLU A 67 -7.46 -2.94 -1.64
N LEU A 68 -7.89 -1.71 -1.39
CA LEU A 68 -8.28 -0.78 -2.46
C LEU A 68 -7.11 -0.47 -3.39
N LEU A 69 -5.92 -0.20 -2.85
CA LEU A 69 -4.73 0.01 -3.68
C LEU A 69 -4.33 -1.24 -4.45
N LEU A 70 -4.42 -2.42 -3.83
CA LEU A 70 -4.11 -3.66 -4.53
C LEU A 70 -5.09 -3.89 -5.68
N HIS A 71 -6.38 -3.65 -5.47
CA HIS A 71 -7.41 -3.80 -6.49
C HIS A 71 -7.22 -2.82 -7.66
N SER A 72 -6.84 -1.56 -7.40
CA SER A 72 -6.74 -0.55 -8.45
C SER A 72 -5.38 -0.50 -9.16
N GLU A 73 -4.30 -0.91 -8.50
CA GLU A 73 -2.94 -0.63 -8.96
C GLU A 73 -2.02 -1.87 -9.01
N ASN A 74 -2.37 -3.00 -8.38
CA ASN A 74 -1.42 -4.11 -8.26
C ASN A 74 -1.45 -5.12 -9.42
N PHE A 75 -2.53 -5.15 -10.21
CA PHE A 75 -2.68 -6.08 -11.34
C PHE A 75 -2.80 -5.34 -12.68
#